data_AF-A0A1M6EXL1-F1
#
_entry.id   AF-A0A1M6EXL1-F1
#
_cell.length_a   1.000
_cell.length_b   1.000
_cell.length_c   1.000
_cell.angle_alpha   90.00
_cell.angle_beta   90.00
_cell.angle_gamma   90.00
#
_symmetry.space_group_name_H-M   'P 1'
#
loop_
_entity.id
_entity.type
_entity.pdbx_description
1 polymer ?
#
loop_
_entity_poly.entity_id
_entity_poly.type
_entity_poly.pdbx_seq_one_letter_code
_entity_poly.pdbx_strand_id
1 'polypeptide(L)'
;MEKQKLPNGTTVLVLGILSIVTCCCYGIISIVLGGVGVYLAGKDMALYKENPELYSNYNNVNTGRILSIIGIVLGVIYLIYMIWIIATFGFENLQNPEVMQEKIRQMMGQ
;
A
#
# COMPACT_ATOMS: atom_id res chain seq x y z
N MET A 1 -25.29 -25.63 -12.68
CA MET A 1 -23.91 -25.35 -13.13
C MET A 1 -23.09 -24.98 -11.90
N GLU A 2 -21.89 -25.51 -11.75
CA GLU A 2 -21.00 -25.17 -10.64
C GLU A 2 -20.41 -23.77 -10.90
N LYS A 3 -20.55 -22.82 -9.96
CA LYS A 3 -20.02 -21.46 -10.13
C LYS A 3 -18.49 -21.49 -10.01
N GLN A 4 -17.78 -21.12 -11.07
CA GLN A 4 -16.31 -20.99 -11.03
C GLN A 4 -15.89 -19.79 -10.18
N LYS A 5 -14.75 -19.89 -9.50
CA LYS A 5 -14.18 -18.75 -8.78
C LYS A 5 -13.55 -17.78 -9.77
N LEU A 6 -13.66 -16.48 -9.53
CA LEU A 6 -12.93 -15.48 -10.31
C LEU A 6 -11.41 -15.76 -10.22
N PRO A 7 -10.70 -15.81 -11.37
CA PRO A 7 -9.31 -16.25 -11.43
C PRO A 7 -8.36 -15.36 -10.63
N ASN A 8 -8.65 -14.06 -10.48
CA ASN A 8 -7.79 -13.14 -9.74
C ASN A 8 -8.33 -12.79 -8.35
N GLY A 9 -9.42 -13.39 -7.87
CA GLY A 9 -10.02 -13.06 -6.57
C GLY A 9 -9.08 -13.24 -5.37
N THR A 10 -8.35 -14.35 -5.30
CA THR A 10 -7.36 -14.58 -4.24
C THR A 10 -6.11 -13.73 -4.44
N THR A 11 -5.67 -13.57 -5.69
CA THR A 11 -4.47 -12.81 -6.04
C THR A 11 -4.61 -11.33 -5.68
N VAL A 12 -5.77 -10.72 -5.98
CA VAL A 12 -6.07 -9.32 -5.64
C VAL A 12 -6.13 -9.13 -4.12
N LEU A 13 -6.71 -10.09 -3.38
CA LEU A 13 -6.74 -10.04 -1.91
C LEU A 13 -5.32 -10.07 -1.32
N VAL A 14 -4.48 -11.00 -1.79
CA VAL A 14 -3.09 -11.13 -1.34
C VAL A 14 -2.27 -9.90 -1.72
N LEU A 15 -2.43 -9.38 -2.94
CA LEU A 15 -1.79 -8.13 -3.38
C LEU A 15 -2.17 -6.94 -2.51
N GLY A 16 -3.45 -6.83 -2.11
CA GLY A 16 -3.92 -5.78 -1.20
C GLY A 16 -3.27 -5.87 0.18
N ILE A 17 -3.18 -7.07 0.77
CA ILE A 17 -2.53 -7.28 2.08
C ILE A 17 -1.02 -7.00 1.98
N LEU A 18 -0.36 -7.49 0.92
CA LEU A 18 1.06 -7.25 0.70
C LEU A 18 1.35 -5.75 0.51
N SER A 19 0.45 -4.98 -0.12
CA SER A 19 0.59 -3.53 -0.23
C SER A 19 0.63 -2.83 1.13
N ILE A 20 -0.14 -3.31 2.12
CA ILE A 20 -0.13 -2.75 3.48
C ILE A 20 1.16 -3.12 4.19
N VAL A 21 1.58 -4.39 4.12
CA VAL A 21 2.82 -4.87 4.76
C VAL A 21 4.06 -4.20 4.16
N THR A 22 4.09 -3.99 2.85
CA THR A 22 5.21 -3.34 2.14
C THR A 22 5.25 -1.82 2.32
N CYS A 23 4.17 -1.19 2.79
CA CYS A 23 4.09 0.25 3.03
C CYS A 23 5.16 0.76 4.03
N CYS A 24 5.46 -0.02 5.08
CA CYS A 24 6.38 0.40 6.14
C CYS A 24 7.86 0.36 5.74
N CYS A 25 8.22 -0.45 4.75
CA CYS A 25 9.63 -0.68 4.37
C CYS A 25 9.97 -0.17 2.97
N TYR A 26 8.98 -0.07 2.07
CA TYR A 26 9.17 0.29 0.67
C TYR A 26 7.94 1.04 0.12
N GLY A 27 7.67 2.24 0.63
CA GLY A 27 6.48 3.04 0.26
C GLY A 27 6.26 3.27 -1.24
N ILE A 28 7.30 3.15 -2.08
CA ILE A 28 7.16 3.19 -3.56
C ILE A 28 6.60 1.85 -4.10
N ILE A 29 7.06 0.73 -3.55
CA ILE A 29 6.64 -0.61 -3.95
C ILE A 29 5.16 -0.83 -3.60
N SER A 30 4.68 -0.29 -2.47
CA SER A 30 3.26 -0.37 -2.10
C SER A 30 2.35 0.35 -3.10
N ILE A 31 2.77 1.50 -3.63
CA ILE A 31 2.01 2.24 -4.65
C ILE A 31 1.90 1.42 -5.95
N VAL A 32 3.00 0.79 -6.38
CA VAL A 32 3.01 -0.04 -7.60
C VAL A 32 2.15 -1.30 -7.43
N LEU A 33 2.33 -2.04 -6.33
CA LEU A 33 1.54 -3.24 -6.03
C LEU A 33 0.05 -2.93 -5.87
N GLY A 34 -0.29 -1.85 -5.16
CA GLY A 34 -1.66 -1.38 -5.03
C GLY A 34 -2.27 -1.00 -6.38
N GLY A 35 -1.52 -0.30 -7.24
CA GLY A 35 -1.96 0.05 -8.59
C GLY A 35 -2.26 -1.16 -9.47
N VAL A 36 -1.37 -2.16 -9.46
CA VAL A 36 -1.57 -3.43 -10.17
C VAL A 36 -2.77 -4.20 -9.59
N GLY A 37 -2.94 -4.20 -8.26
CA GLY A 37 -4.08 -4.82 -7.58
C GLY A 37 -5.43 -4.20 -8.00
N VAL A 38 -5.51 -2.87 -8.09
CA VAL A 38 -6.71 -2.17 -8.57
C VAL A 38 -6.99 -2.48 -10.05
N TYR A 39 -5.95 -2.55 -10.89
CA TYR A 39 -6.10 -2.89 -12.31
C TYR A 39 -6.64 -4.32 -12.52
N LEU A 40 -6.06 -5.32 -11.84
CA LEU A 40 -6.55 -6.71 -11.89
C LEU A 40 -7.98 -6.83 -11.37
N ALA A 41 -8.31 -6.13 -10.27
CA ALA A 41 -9.68 -6.11 -9.75
C ALA A 41 -10.69 -5.53 -10.74
N GLY A 42 -10.31 -4.48 -11.46
CA GLY A 42 -11.13 -3.89 -12.52
C GLY A 42 -11.42 -4.86 -13.66
N LYS A 43 -10.42 -5.64 -14.09
CA LYS A 43 -10.61 -6.71 -15.09
C LYS A 43 -11.56 -7.80 -14.60
N ASP A 44 -11.40 -8.28 -13.37
CA ASP A 44 -12.27 -9.33 -12.81
C ASP A 44 -13.71 -8.84 -12.61
N MET A 45 -13.90 -7.57 -12.25
CA MET A 45 -15.24 -6.98 -12.19
C MET A 45 -15.91 -6.87 -13.56
N ALA A 46 -15.14 -6.56 -14.61
CA ALA A 46 -15.66 -6.55 -15.98
C ALA A 46 -16.08 -7.96 -16.42
N LEU A 47 -15.24 -8.97 -16.14
CA LEU A 47 -15.53 -10.37 -16.44
C LEU A 47 -16.78 -10.88 -15.70
N TYR A 48 -16.93 -10.49 -14.43
CA TYR A 48 -18.13 -10.81 -13.63
C TYR A 48 -19.39 -10.14 -14.20
N LYS A 49 -19.27 -8.92 -14.74
CA LYS A 49 -20.39 -8.21 -15.36
C LYS A 49 -20.86 -8.86 -16.66
N GLU A 50 -19.94 -9.44 -17.43
CA GLU A 50 -20.27 -10.16 -18.67
C GLU A 50 -20.97 -11.50 -18.37
N ASN A 51 -20.58 -12.21 -17.30
CA ASN A 51 -21.13 -13.52 -16.97
C ASN A 51 -21.36 -13.71 -15.45
N PRO A 52 -22.35 -13.01 -14.84
CA PRO A 52 -22.55 -13.01 -13.39
C PRO A 52 -23.02 -14.36 -12.83
N GLU A 53 -23.65 -15.21 -13.65
CA GLU A 53 -24.11 -16.54 -13.23
C GLU A 53 -22.98 -17.58 -13.15
N LEU A 54 -21.89 -17.35 -13.89
CA LEU A 54 -20.76 -18.28 -13.99
C LEU A 54 -19.77 -18.12 -12.84
N TYR A 55 -19.71 -16.93 -12.23
CA TYR A 55 -18.65 -16.56 -11.29
C TYR A 55 -19.11 -16.43 -9.84
N SER A 56 -18.27 -16.92 -8.92
CA SER A 56 -18.38 -16.76 -7.46
C SER A 56 -17.14 -16.04 -6.91
N ASN A 57 -17.20 -15.54 -5.67
CA ASN A 57 -16.13 -14.74 -5.02
C ASN A 57 -15.93 -13.30 -5.51
N TYR A 58 -16.94 -12.68 -6.13
CA TYR A 58 -16.90 -11.23 -6.42
C TYR A 58 -16.59 -10.39 -5.19
N ASN A 59 -17.09 -10.80 -4.01
CA ASN A 59 -16.85 -10.09 -2.76
C ASN A 59 -15.35 -10.03 -2.40
N ASN A 60 -14.57 -11.07 -2.71
CA ASN A 60 -13.12 -11.08 -2.46
C ASN A 60 -12.37 -10.12 -3.38
N VAL A 61 -12.77 -10.05 -4.66
CA VAL A 61 -12.22 -9.08 -5.63
C VAL A 61 -12.51 -7.65 -5.16
N ASN A 62 -13.74 -7.41 -4.70
CA ASN A 62 -14.18 -6.10 -4.23
C ASN A 62 -13.43 -5.67 -2.95
N THR A 63 -13.30 -6.57 -1.99
CA THR A 63 -12.51 -6.36 -0.77
C THR A 63 -11.04 -6.12 -1.08
N GLY A 64 -10.43 -6.93 -1.96
CA GLY A 64 -9.04 -6.76 -2.36
C GLY A 64 -8.78 -5.45 -3.12
N ARG A 65 -9.76 -4.95 -3.90
CA ARG A 65 -9.70 -3.62 -4.52
C ARG A 65 -9.67 -2.52 -3.47
N ILE A 66 -10.56 -2.59 -2.47
CA ILE A 66 -10.61 -1.61 -1.38
C ILE A 66 -9.29 -1.62 -0.60
N LEU A 67 -8.79 -2.81 -0.24
CA LEU A 67 -7.49 -2.98 0.43
C LEU A 67 -6.34 -2.37 -0.39
N SER A 68 -6.32 -2.58 -1.70
CA SER A 68 -5.31 -2.01 -2.59
C SER A 68 -5.36 -0.48 -2.62
N ILE A 69 -6.57 0.12 -2.64
CA ILE A 69 -6.74 1.58 -2.58
C ILE A 69 -6.23 2.13 -1.24
N ILE A 70 -6.58 1.47 -0.13
CA ILE A 70 -6.11 1.85 1.21
C ILE A 70 -4.57 1.79 1.27
N GLY A 71 -3.97 0.74 0.70
CA GLY A 71 -2.52 0.58 0.61
C GLY A 71 -1.84 1.72 -0.15
N ILE A 72 -2.42 2.17 -1.28
CA ILE A 72 -1.91 3.33 -2.03
C ILE A 72 -2.01 4.61 -1.18
N VAL A 73 -3.16 4.87 -0.56
CA VAL A 73 -3.37 6.06 0.27
C VAL A 73 -2.38 6.13 1.42
N LEU A 74 -2.18 5.02 2.13
CA LEU A 74 -1.19 4.94 3.21
C LEU A 74 0.24 5.13 2.68
N GLY A 75 0.56 4.54 1.52
CA GLY A 75 1.86 4.74 0.86
C GLY A 75 2.14 6.20 0.50
N VAL A 76 1.14 6.92 -0.01
CA VAL A 76 1.24 8.35 -0.34
C VAL A 76 1.44 9.20 0.92
N ILE A 77 0.67 8.94 1.99
CA ILE A 77 0.83 9.64 3.28
C ILE A 77 2.24 9.41 3.84
N TYR A 78 2.74 8.18 3.79
CA TYR A 78 4.09 7.85 4.23
C TYR A 78 5.16 8.58 3.40
N LEU A 79 4.99 8.68 2.08
CA LEU A 79 5.88 9.41 1.18
C LEU A 79 5.93 10.90 1.52
N ILE A 80 4.77 11.53 1.77
CA ILE A 80 4.68 12.93 2.20
C ILE A 80 5.38 13.12 3.55
N TYR A 81 5.15 12.22 4.51
CA TYR A 81 5.78 12.25 5.82
C TYR A 81 7.31 12.13 5.72
N MET A 82 7.82 11.22 4.88
CA MET A 82 9.25 11.09 4.59
C MET A 82 9.83 12.37 3.99
N ILE A 83 9.17 12.97 3.00
CA ILE A 83 9.60 14.26 2.42
C ILE A 83 9.64 15.35 3.49
N TRP A 84 8.64 15.40 4.38
CA TRP A 84 8.55 16.40 5.43
C TRP A 84 9.67 16.24 6.47
N ILE A 85 10.00 15.01 6.86
CA ILE A 85 11.16 14.72 7.72
C ILE A 85 12.46 15.15 7.02
N ILE A 86 12.66 14.77 5.77
CA ILE A 86 13.87 15.11 5.02
C ILE A 86 14.00 16.63 4.85
N ALA A 87 12.90 17.34 4.62
CA ALA A 87 12.91 18.80 4.50
C ALA A 87 13.13 19.52 5.84
N THR A 88 12.58 19.01 6.94
CA THR A 88 12.65 19.64 8.27
C THR A 88 13.96 19.32 8.99
N PHE A 89 14.38 18.06 8.93
CA PHE A 89 15.61 17.61 9.59
C PHE A 89 16.80 17.69 8.65
N GLY A 90 16.64 17.72 7.33
CA GLY A 90 17.75 17.57 6.40
C GLY A 90 18.28 16.12 6.43
N PHE A 91 18.47 15.51 5.26
CA PHE A 91 19.06 14.17 5.17
C PHE A 91 20.42 14.09 5.89
N GLU A 92 21.12 15.24 5.91
CA GLU A 92 22.45 15.44 6.48
C GLU A 92 22.46 15.45 8.02
N ASN A 93 21.43 15.99 8.70
CA ASN A 93 21.42 16.01 10.17
C ASN A 93 20.93 14.68 10.78
N LEU A 94 20.24 13.85 10.00
CA LEU A 94 19.87 12.47 10.38
C LEU A 94 21.06 11.51 10.28
N GLN A 95 22.01 11.78 9.39
CA GLN A 95 23.21 10.96 9.19
C GLN A 95 24.41 11.41 10.02
N ASN A 96 24.42 12.64 10.54
CA ASN A 96 25.48 13.12 11.41
C ASN A 96 25.17 12.78 12.89
N PRO A 97 25.79 11.73 13.47
CA PRO A 97 25.58 11.36 14.86
C PRO A 97 25.94 12.48 15.84
N GLU A 98 26.84 13.40 15.47
CA GLU A 98 27.26 14.54 16.31
C GLU A 98 26.11 15.53 16.58
N VAL A 99 25.38 15.94 15.54
CA VAL A 99 24.26 16.90 15.64
C VAL A 99 23.07 16.28 16.40
N MET A 100 22.85 14.98 16.22
CA MET A 100 21.83 14.24 16.97
C MET A 100 22.19 14.16 18.46
N GLN A 101 23.46 13.88 18.80
CA GLN A 101 23.92 13.86 20.19
C GLN A 101 23.89 15.24 20.84
N GLU A 102 24.24 16.31 20.12
CA GLU A 102 24.13 17.68 20.63
C GLU A 102 22.68 18.08 20.93
N LYS A 103 21.73 17.79 20.03
CA LYS A 103 20.29 18.07 20.29
C LYS A 103 19.72 17.24 21.44
N ILE A 104 20.13 15.99 21.60
CA ILE A 104 19.73 15.15 22.75
C ILE A 104 20.30 15.70 24.06
N ARG A 105 21.56 16.15 24.04
CA ARG A 105 22.19 16.80 25.20
C ARG A 105 21.54 18.15 25.54
N GLN A 106 21.17 18.95 24.55
CA GLN A 106 20.43 20.21 24.79
C GLN A 106 19.03 19.96 25.36
N MET A 107 18.31 18.92 24.91
CA MET A 107 16.99 18.56 25.46
C MET A 107 17.05 17.89 26.84
N MET A 108 18.13 17.20 27.18
CA MET A 108 18.32 16.58 28.51
C MET A 108 19.12 17.45 29.49
N GLY A 109 19.52 18.66 29.09
CA GLY A 109 20.61 19.39 29.73
C GLY A 109 20.45 20.89 29.88
N GLN A 110 19.22 21.41 29.85
CA GLN A 110 18.81 22.61 30.60
C GLN A 110 17.37 22.44 31.10
#